data_AF-A0A075KFJ7-F1
#
_entry.id   AF-A0A075KFJ7-F1
#
_cell.length_a   1.000
_cell.length_b   1.000
_cell.length_c   1.000
_cell.angle_alpha   90.00
_cell.angle_beta   90.00
_cell.angle_gamma   90.00
#
_symmetry.space_group_name_H-M   'P 1'
#
loop_
_entity.id
_entity.type
_entity.pdbx_description
1 polymer ?
#
loop_
_entity_poly.entity_id
_entity_poly.type
_entity_poly.pdbx_seq_one_letter_code
_entity_poly.pdbx_strand_id
1 'polypeptide(L)' 'MSDLTSLQEMIEKLRTELYKISQEKLLTDPEVVRASQMLDVLLVEYQKLLRDKSDK' A
#
# COMPACT_ATOMS: atom_id res chain seq x y z
N MET A 1 19.36 -3.83 -0.43
CA MET A 1 18.11 -3.08 -0.62
C MET A 1 17.66 -2.62 0.75
N SER A 2 17.32 -1.33 0.93
CA SER A 2 16.86 -0.85 2.24
C SER A 2 15.42 -1.30 2.48
N ASP A 3 15.02 -1.56 3.74
CA ASP A 3 13.65 -2.00 4.09
C ASP A 3 12.58 -1.04 3.54
N LEU A 4 12.92 0.26 3.45
CA LEU A 4 12.09 1.30 2.86
C LEU A 4 11.83 1.07 1.36
N THR A 5 12.87 0.67 0.61
CA THR A 5 12.77 0.40 -0.83
C THR A 5 11.88 -0.82 -1.10
N SER A 6 12.06 -1.88 -0.31
CA SER A 6 11.23 -3.08 -0.43
C SER A 6 9.76 -2.80 -0.11
N LEU A 7 9.49 -1.99 0.91
CA LEU A 7 8.13 -1.60 1.26
C LEU A 7 7.48 -0.71 0.18
N GLN A 8 8.26 0.19 -0.42
CA GLN A 8 7.79 1.01 -1.54
C GLN A 8 7.41 0.14 -2.77
N GLU A 9 8.20 -0.89 -3.08
CA GLU A 9 7.89 -1.83 -4.16
C GLU A 9 6.58 -2.61 -3.88
N MET A 10 6.35 -3.01 -2.63
CA MET A 10 5.11 -3.68 -2.23
C MET A 10 3.90 -2.76 -2.36
N ILE A 11 4.03 -1.49 -1.95
CA ILE A 11 2.99 -0.47 -2.09
C ILE A 11 2.61 -0.28 -3.55
N GLU A 12 3.58 -0.14 -4.45
CA GLU A 12 3.30 0.09 -5.87
C GLU A 12 2.68 -1.13 -6.57
N LYS A 13 3.09 -2.34 -6.19
CA LYS A 13 2.43 -3.57 -6.65
C LYS A 13 0.96 -3.59 -6.24
N LEU A 14 0.68 -3.34 -4.96
CA LEU A 14 -0.67 -3.38 -4.44
C LEU A 14 -1.55 -2.23 -4.97
N ARG A 15 -1.00 -1.03 -5.20
CA ARG A 15 -1.69 0.06 -5.90
C ARG A 15 -2.10 -0.36 -7.31
N THR A 16 -1.21 -1.03 -8.03
CA THR A 16 -1.47 -1.49 -9.40
C THR A 16 -2.57 -2.55 -9.41
N GLU A 17 -2.56 -3.48 -8.46
CA GLU A 17 -3.60 -4.50 -8.31
C GLU A 17 -4.95 -3.89 -7.94
N LEU A 18 -4.97 -2.99 -6.94
CA LEU A 18 -6.19 -2.29 -6.55
C LEU A 18 -6.79 -1.48 -7.70
N TYR A 19 -5.95 -0.80 -8.48
CA TYR A 19 -6.39 -0.07 -9.68
C TYR A 19 -7.05 -1.01 -10.70
N LYS A 20 -6.45 -2.19 -10.96
CA LYS A 20 -7.02 -3.17 -11.89
C LYS A 20 -8.38 -3.67 -11.41
N ILE A 21 -8.48 -4.05 -10.12
CA ILE A 21 -9.73 -4.57 -9.55
C ILE A 21 -10.82 -3.48 -9.57
N SER A 22 -10.46 -2.22 -9.32
CA SER A 22 -11.43 -1.10 -9.35
C SER A 22 -11.89 -0.70 -10.75
N GLN A 23 -11.22 -1.15 -11.82
CA GLN A 23 -11.75 -1.00 -13.20
C GLN A 23 -12.92 -1.94 -13.47
N GLU A 24 -12.96 -3.10 -12.80
CA GLU A 24 -13.92 -4.17 -13.07
C GLU A 24 -15.01 -4.26 -12.00
N LYS A 25 -14.76 -3.72 -10.81
CA LYS A 25 -15.65 -3.82 -9.63
C LYS A 25 -15.97 -2.44 -9.05
N LEU A 26 -17.11 -2.36 -8.38
CA LEU A 26 -17.48 -1.16 -7.63
C LEU A 26 -16.51 -0.93 -6.47
N LEU A 27 -16.31 0.34 -6.10
CA LEU A 27 -15.44 0.69 -4.96
C LEU A 27 -15.94 0.12 -3.63
N THR A 28 -17.23 -0.16 -3.53
CA THR A 28 -17.86 -0.80 -2.37
C THR A 28 -17.78 -2.33 -2.41
N ASP A 29 -17.22 -2.91 -3.48
CA ASP A 29 -17.03 -4.35 -3.56
C ASP A 29 -16.09 -4.81 -2.43
N PRO A 30 -16.43 -5.88 -1.68
CA PRO A 30 -15.64 -6.33 -0.55
C PRO A 30 -14.18 -6.63 -0.90
N GLU A 31 -13.88 -7.04 -2.13
CA GLU A 31 -12.52 -7.30 -2.59
C GLU A 31 -11.73 -6.00 -2.79
N VAL A 32 -12.34 -4.99 -3.39
CA VAL A 32 -11.75 -3.66 -3.55
C VAL A 32 -11.48 -3.04 -2.19
N VAL A 33 -12.46 -3.14 -1.27
CA VAL A 33 -12.32 -2.62 0.10
C VAL A 33 -11.18 -3.32 0.84
N ARG A 34 -11.08 -4.66 0.77
CA ARG A 34 -9.99 -5.40 1.41
C ARG A 34 -8.62 -5.01 0.85
N ALA A 35 -8.49 -4.94 -0.48
CA ALA A 35 -7.24 -4.53 -1.12
C ALA A 35 -6.85 -3.09 -0.73
N SER A 36 -7.82 -2.18 -0.63
CA SER A 36 -7.59 -0.82 -0.15
C SER A 36 -7.15 -0.76 1.32
N GLN A 37 -7.71 -1.60 2.19
CA GLN A 37 -7.31 -1.68 3.60
C GLN A 37 -5.89 -2.24 3.74
N MET A 38 -5.52 -3.24 2.95
CA MET A 38 -4.16 -3.78 2.94
C MET A 38 -3.14 -2.72 2.49
N LEU A 39 -3.49 -1.90 1.49
CA LEU A 39 -2.65 -0.80 1.05
C LEU A 39 -2.45 0.25 2.14
N ASP A 40 -3.50 0.58 2.88
CA ASP A 40 -3.44 1.54 4.00
C ASP A 40 -2.46 1.07 5.09
N VAL A 41 -2.50 -0.22 5.46
CA VAL A 41 -1.55 -0.80 6.43
C VAL A 41 -0.10 -0.64 5.96
N LEU A 42 0.19 -0.93 4.69
CA LEU A 42 1.55 -0.78 4.15
C LEU A 42 2.01 0.68 4.13
N LEU A 43 1.11 1.62 3.82
CA LEU A 43 1.41 3.06 3.83
C LEU A 43 1.72 3.56 5.25
N VAL A 44 0.97 3.08 6.26
CA VAL A 44 1.23 3.39 7.67
C VAL A 44 2.61 2.90 8.10
N GLU A 45 2.99 1.67 7.75
CA GLU A 45 4.33 1.13 8.05
C GLU A 45 5.43 1.92 7.33
N TYR A 46 5.18 2.33 6.09
CA TYR A 46 6.14 3.14 5.34
C TYR A 46 6.36 4.51 5.98
N GLN A 47 5.29 5.14 6.46
CA GLN A 47 5.37 6.41 7.15
C GLN A 47 6.11 6.31 8.48
N LYS A 48 5.92 5.21 9.24
CA LYS A 48 6.70 4.94 10.47
C LYS A 48 8.20 4.82 10.16
N LEU A 49 8.56 4.03 9.15
CA LEU A 49 9.96 3.85 8.74
C LEU A 49 10.60 5.15 8.23
N LEU A 50 9.84 6.00 7.53
CA LEU A 50 10.32 7.32 7.13
C LEU A 50 10.62 8.19 8.34
N ARG A 51 9.69 8.24 9.30
CA ARG A 51 9.87 9.03 10.53
C ARG A 51 11.09 8.56 11.33
N ASP A 52 11.25 7.26 11.52
CA ASP A 52 12.38 6.69 12.26
C ASP A 52 13.74 6.97 11.60
N LYS A 53 13.75 7.19 10.28
CA LYS A 53 14.94 7.64 9.53
C LYS A 53 15.18 9.14 9.61
N SER A 54 14.14 9.95 9.79
CA SER A 54 14.24 11.41 9.92
C SER A 54 14.54 11.87 11.35
N ASP A 55 14.20 11.06 12.35
CA ASP A 55 14.50 11.30 13.78
C ASP A 55 15.93 10.85 14.18
N LYS A 56 16.78 10.47 13.22
CA LYS A 56 18.21 10.13 13.37
C LYS A 56 19.11 11.15 12.69
#